data_AF-A0A0F9ULZ9-F1
#
_entry.id   AF-A0A0F9ULZ9-F1
#
_cell.length_a   1.000
_cell.length_b   1.000
_cell.length_c   1.000
_cell.angle_alpha   90.00
_cell.angle_beta   90.00
_cell.angle_gamma   90.00
#
_symmetry.space_group_name_H-M   'P 1'
#
loop_
_entity.id
_entity.type
_entity.pdbx_description
1 polymer ?
#
loop_
_entity_poly.entity_id
_entity_poly.type
_entity_poly.pdbx_seq_one_letter_code
_entity_poly.pdbx_strand_id
1 'polypeptide(L)'
;MFLKLKIKSRSNSNYKQLFVWIQNYDEFRNEIKQVLEFFKDQIILKKKYRFHKYYRVTSENPAIMLSLLSTIQDLIPEIYFNANNDIDIDAIENLSKN
;
A
#
# COMPACT_ATOMS: atom_id res chain seq x y z
N MET A 1 0.91 -0.41 8.23
CA MET A 1 -0.07 -0.35 7.11
C MET A 1 -0.69 -1.73 6.88
N PHE A 2 -2.00 -1.85 6.62
CA PHE A 2 -2.61 -3.12 6.16
C PHE A 2 -3.02 -3.05 4.70
N LEU A 3 -2.62 -4.07 3.96
CA LEU A 3 -2.99 -4.25 2.57
C LEU A 3 -3.59 -5.65 2.41
N LYS A 4 -4.80 -5.72 1.85
CA LYS A 4 -5.54 -6.98 1.72
C LYS A 4 -5.93 -7.22 0.28
N LEU A 5 -5.22 -8.15 -0.37
CA LEU A 5 -5.61 -8.72 -1.64
C LEU A 5 -6.80 -9.66 -1.43
N LYS A 6 -7.85 -9.49 -2.24
CA LYS A 6 -8.97 -10.43 -2.28
C LYS A 6 -9.32 -10.74 -3.72
N ILE A 7 -9.31 -12.03 -4.03
CA ILE A 7 -9.76 -12.56 -5.31
C ILE A 7 -11.20 -13.02 -5.11
N LYS A 8 -12.15 -12.50 -5.88
CA LYS A 8 -13.50 -13.08 -5.95
C LYS A 8 -13.74 -13.65 -7.34
N SER A 9 -14.07 -14.92 -7.37
CA SER A 9 -14.67 -15.58 -8.52
C SER A 9 -16.14 -15.84 -8.21
N ARG A 10 -17.06 -15.53 -9.14
CA ARG A 10 -18.46 -15.92 -8.99
C ARG A 10 -18.66 -17.25 -9.72
N SER A 11 -19.07 -18.30 -9.00
CA SER A 11 -19.17 -19.67 -9.53
C SER A 11 -20.01 -19.81 -10.81
N ASN A 12 -21.00 -18.92 -11.04
CA ASN A 12 -21.94 -18.99 -12.17
C ASN A 12 -21.73 -17.90 -13.23
N SER A 13 -20.61 -17.20 -13.24
CA SER A 13 -20.31 -16.23 -14.30
C SER A 13 -18.82 -16.22 -14.61
N ASN A 14 -18.46 -15.97 -15.87
CA ASN A 14 -17.06 -15.68 -16.26
C ASN A 14 -16.47 -14.42 -15.59
N TYR A 15 -17.23 -13.77 -14.70
CA TYR A 15 -16.79 -12.64 -13.89
C TYR A 15 -15.82 -13.08 -12.79
N LYS A 16 -14.53 -13.04 -13.12
CA LYS A 16 -13.43 -13.07 -12.15
C LYS A 16 -13.05 -11.63 -11.84
N GLN A 17 -13.19 -11.21 -10.58
CA GLN A 17 -12.82 -9.85 -10.16
C GLN A 17 -11.71 -9.91 -9.11
N LEU A 18 -10.58 -9.31 -9.47
CA LEU A 18 -9.48 -9.05 -8.56
C LEU A 18 -9.68 -7.68 -7.91
N PHE A 19 -9.54 -7.59 -6.59
CA PHE A 19 -9.53 -6.31 -5.91
C PHE A 19 -8.59 -6.29 -4.72
N VAL A 20 -7.99 -5.12 -4.51
CA VAL A 20 -7.13 -4.82 -3.37
C VAL A 20 -7.82 -3.83 -2.47
N TRP A 21 -7.73 -4.06 -1.16
CA TRP A 21 -8.10 -3.10 -0.13
C TRP A 21 -6.82 -2.50 0.43
N ILE A 22 -6.69 -1.19 0.30
CA ILE A 22 -5.55 -0.44 0.82
C ILE A 22 -6.08 0.39 1.99
N GLN A 23 -5.56 0.15 3.19
CA GLN A 23 -5.91 0.97 4.34
C GLN A 23 -5.28 2.35 4.23
N ASN A 24 -6.09 3.39 4.35
CA ASN A 24 -5.64 4.77 4.41
C ASN A 24 -5.19 5.07 5.84
N TYR A 25 -3.90 4.87 6.11
CA TYR A 25 -3.22 5.37 7.31
C TYR A 25 -2.78 6.82 7.09
N ASP A 26 -2.86 7.64 8.13
CA ASP A 26 -2.55 9.06 8.02
C ASP A 26 -1.06 9.31 7.73
N GLU A 27 -0.16 8.47 8.27
CA GLU A 27 1.29 8.51 8.04
C GLU A 27 1.70 8.26 6.58
N PHE A 28 0.90 7.54 5.79
CA PHE A 28 1.26 7.11 4.41
C PHE A 28 0.29 7.60 3.35
N ARG A 29 -0.54 8.57 3.72
CA ARG A 29 -1.65 8.99 2.87
C ARG A 29 -1.15 9.59 1.57
N ASN A 30 -0.03 10.32 1.60
CA ASN A 30 0.47 11.07 0.45
C ASN A 30 1.15 10.14 -0.56
N GLU A 31 1.98 9.23 -0.08
CA GLU A 31 2.71 8.21 -0.85
C GLU A 31 1.71 7.27 -1.54
N ILE A 32 0.73 6.77 -0.78
CA ILE A 32 -0.33 5.94 -1.34
C ILE A 32 -1.15 6.72 -2.37
N LYS A 33 -1.42 8.01 -2.14
CA LYS A 33 -2.12 8.84 -3.13
C LYS A 33 -1.32 9.00 -4.41
N GLN A 34 0.00 9.19 -4.34
CA GLN A 34 0.87 9.29 -5.52
C GLN A 34 0.89 7.99 -6.31
N VAL A 35 1.03 6.84 -5.64
CA VAL A 35 0.95 5.53 -6.30
C VAL A 35 -0.41 5.34 -6.99
N LEU A 36 -1.50 5.64 -6.30
CA LEU A 36 -2.84 5.53 -6.89
C LEU A 36 -3.05 6.47 -8.08
N GLU A 37 -2.46 7.67 -8.04
CA GLU A 37 -2.50 8.63 -9.14
C GLU A 37 -1.71 8.13 -10.35
N PHE A 38 -0.55 7.51 -10.13
CA PHE A 38 0.27 6.90 -11.19
C PHE A 38 -0.51 5.83 -11.97
N PHE A 39 -1.31 5.01 -11.27
CA PHE A 39 -2.10 3.94 -11.88
C PHE A 39 -3.51 4.37 -12.33
N LYS A 40 -3.91 5.63 -12.18
CA LYS A 40 -5.32 6.08 -12.25
C LYS A 40 -6.07 5.67 -13.52
N ASP A 41 -5.39 5.66 -14.67
CA ASP A 41 -6.01 5.36 -15.97
C ASP A 41 -6.22 3.85 -16.17
N GLN A 42 -5.59 3.03 -15.32
CA GLN A 42 -5.55 1.57 -15.42
C GLN A 42 -6.31 0.89 -14.27
N ILE A 43 -6.77 1.67 -13.28
CA ILE A 43 -7.49 1.18 -12.10
C ILE A 43 -8.81 1.91 -11.90
N ILE A 44 -9.76 1.22 -11.28
CA ILE A 44 -11.01 1.78 -10.78
C ILE A 44 -10.91 1.86 -9.27
N LEU A 45 -11.03 3.07 -8.74
CA LEU A 45 -10.96 3.35 -7.32
C LEU A 45 -12.36 3.58 -6.73
N LYS A 46 -12.72 2.81 -5.69
CA LYS A 46 -13.94 3.01 -4.89
C LYS A 46 -13.57 3.23 -3.44
N LYS A 47 -13.90 4.41 -2.90
CA LYS A 47 -13.69 4.72 -1.49
C LYS A 47 -14.79 4.04 -0.66
N LYS A 48 -14.42 3.33 0.41
CA LYS A 48 -15.40 2.75 1.34
C LYS A 48 -15.17 3.30 2.74
N TYR A 49 -16.18 3.97 3.28
CA TYR A 49 -16.16 4.67 4.56
C TYR A 49 -17.28 4.17 5.48
N ARG A 50 -17.17 2.95 6.02
CA ARG A 50 -18.14 2.51 7.04
C ARG A 50 -17.53 2.25 8.42
N PHE A 51 -16.29 1.76 8.49
CA PHE A 51 -15.61 1.49 9.77
C PHE A 51 -14.11 1.82 9.76
N HIS A 52 -13.51 1.86 8.59
CA HIS A 52 -12.12 2.26 8.38
C HIS A 52 -12.03 2.92 7.00
N LYS A 53 -11.10 3.86 6.82
CA LYS A 53 -10.86 4.51 5.53
C LYS A 53 -10.10 3.53 4.64
N TYR A 54 -10.81 2.83 3.76
CA TYR A 54 -10.17 1.93 2.78
C TYR A 54 -10.41 2.43 1.35
N TYR A 55 -9.38 2.32 0.52
CA TYR A 55 -9.51 2.34 -0.92
C TYR A 55 -9.73 0.92 -1.41
N ARG A 56 -10.81 0.68 -2.14
CA ARG A 56 -10.99 -0.54 -2.93
C ARG A 56 -10.50 -0.25 -4.34
N VAL A 57 -9.47 -0.95 -4.77
CA VAL A 57 -8.89 -0.84 -6.11
C VAL A 57 -9.20 -2.10 -6.90
N THR A 58 -9.62 -1.93 -8.14
CA THR A 58 -9.88 -3.01 -9.11
C THR A 58 -9.26 -2.64 -10.45
N SER A 59 -8.82 -3.62 -11.23
CA SER A 59 -8.45 -3.45 -12.63
C SER A 59 -8.97 -4.63 -13.43
N GLU A 60 -9.19 -4.42 -14.72
CA GLU A 60 -9.47 -5.49 -15.68
C GLU A 60 -8.22 -6.28 -16.02
N ASN A 61 -7.03 -5.66 -15.87
CA ASN A 61 -5.75 -6.30 -16.11
C ASN A 61 -5.12 -6.78 -14.79
N PRO A 62 -4.97 -8.11 -14.58
CA PRO A 62 -4.34 -8.65 -13.38
C PRO A 62 -2.88 -8.23 -13.18
N ALA A 63 -2.14 -7.98 -14.26
CA ALA A 63 -0.75 -7.52 -14.17
C ALA A 63 -0.66 -6.15 -13.50
N ILE A 64 -1.59 -5.24 -13.82
CA ILE A 64 -1.66 -3.92 -13.18
C ILE A 64 -1.92 -4.03 -11.68
N MET A 65 -2.80 -4.96 -11.27
CA MET A 65 -3.06 -5.20 -9.85
C MET A 65 -1.84 -5.75 -9.11
N LEU A 66 -1.06 -6.62 -9.76
CA LEU A 66 0.19 -7.15 -9.20
C LEU A 66 1.26 -6.07 -9.11
N SER A 67 1.44 -5.27 -10.16
CA SER A 67 2.37 -4.14 -10.16
C SER A 67 2.02 -3.13 -9.06
N LEU A 68 0.75 -2.74 -8.94
CA LEU A 68 0.27 -1.87 -7.86
C LEU A 68 0.58 -2.46 -6.48
N LEU A 69 0.34 -3.76 -6.30
CA LEU A 69 0.61 -4.45 -5.04
C LEU A 69 2.09 -4.39 -4.68
N SER A 70 2.97 -4.71 -5.62
CA SER A 70 4.42 -4.66 -5.43
C SER A 70 4.89 -3.25 -5.10
N THR A 71 4.46 -2.23 -5.85
CA THR A 71 4.83 -0.83 -5.57
C THR A 71 4.43 -0.41 -4.16
N ILE A 72 3.23 -0.80 -3.69
CA ILE A 72 2.81 -0.46 -2.33
C ILE A 72 3.59 -1.27 -1.28
N GLN A 73 3.97 -2.51 -1.58
CA GLN A 73 4.84 -3.30 -0.69
C GLN A 73 6.24 -2.71 -0.58
N ASP A 74 6.80 -2.20 -1.68
CA ASP A 74 8.12 -1.57 -1.70
C ASP A 74 8.18 -0.27 -0.89
N LEU A 75 7.04 0.43 -0.73
CA LEU A 75 6.94 1.56 0.20
C LEU A 75 7.04 1.14 1.68
N ILE A 76 6.68 -0.11 2.03
CA ILE A 76 6.63 -0.56 3.43
C ILE A 76 8.02 -0.51 4.09
N PRO A 77 9.09 -1.09 3.51
CA PRO A 77 10.44 -0.98 4.08
C PRO A 77 10.90 0.47 4.28
N GLU A 78 10.78 1.34 3.28
CA GLU A 78 11.20 2.75 3.36
C GLU A 78 10.56 3.45 4.56
N ILE A 79 9.30 3.15 4.83
CA ILE A 79 8.53 3.66 5.95
C ILE A 79 9.07 3.17 7.32
N TYR A 80 9.30 1.87 7.47
CA TYR A 80 9.72 1.29 8.76
C TYR A 80 11.18 1.64 9.10
N PHE A 81 12.03 1.84 8.09
CA PHE A 81 13.42 2.22 8.29
C PHE A 81 13.62 3.74 8.41
N ASN A 82 12.81 4.59 7.76
CA ASN A 82 12.91 6.04 7.94
C ASN A 82 12.25 6.55 9.23
N ALA A 83 11.34 5.79 9.85
CA ALA A 83 10.72 6.16 11.12
C ALA A 83 11.67 6.05 12.34
N ASN A 84 12.83 5.41 12.20
CA ASN A 84 13.81 5.18 13.28
C ASN A 84 15.17 5.86 13.05
N ASN A 85 15.30 6.76 12.07
CA ASN A 85 16.58 7.41 11.75
C ASN A 85 16.82 8.72 12.52
N ASP A 86 16.30 8.84 13.75
CA ASP A 86 16.98 9.61 14.81
C ASP A 86 17.93 8.65 15.55
N ILE A 87 18.81 7.95 14.82
CA ILE A 87 19.97 7.34 15.45
C ILE A 87 20.92 8.50 15.68
N ASP A 88 20.89 9.05 16.88
CA ASP A 88 21.84 10.05 17.36
C ASP A 88 23.25 9.46 17.25
N ILE A 89 23.98 9.86 16.20
CA ILE A 89 25.32 9.35 15.88
C ILE A 89 26.28 9.64 17.05
N ASP A 90 25.99 10.67 17.84
CA ASP A 90 26.76 11.07 19.01
C ASP A 90 26.66 10.04 20.17
N ALA A 91 25.59 9.24 20.22
CA ALA A 91 25.44 8.17 21.22
C ALA A 91 26.37 6.96 20.95
N ILE A 92 26.74 6.73 19.69
CA ILE A 92 27.58 5.59 19.28
C ILE A 92 29.07 5.89 19.51
N GLU A 93 29.51 7.13 19.29
CA GLU A 93 30.91 7.52 19.52
C GLU A 93 31.34 7.41 21.00
N ASN A 94 30.40 7.59 21.93
CA ASN A 94 30.66 7.51 23.37
C ASN A 94 30.74 6.07 23.92
N LEU A 95 30.24 5.07 23.17
CA LEU A 95 30.37 3.65 23.53
C LEU A 95 31.67 3.03 22.99
N SER A 96 32.29 3.63 21.97
CA SER A 96 33.57 3.16 21.41
C SER A 96 34.80 3.66 22.19
N LYS A 97 34.62 4.57 23.15
CA LYS A 97 35.72 5.21 23.91
C LYS A 97 35.84 4.72 25.37
N ASN A 98 35.07 3.72 25.78
CA ASN A 98 35.19 3.05 27.08
C ASN A 98 35.64 1.59 26.94
#